data_AF-A0A844T9T7-F1
#
_entry.id   AF-A0A844T9T7-F1
#
_cell.length_a   1.000
_cell.length_b   1.000
_cell.length_c   1.000
_cell.angle_alpha   90.00
_cell.angle_beta   90.00
_cell.angle_gamma   90.00
#
_symmetry.space_group_name_H-M   'P 1'
#
loop_
_entity.id
_entity.type
_entity.pdbx_description
1 polymer ?
#
loop_
_entity_poly.entity_id
_entity_poly.type
_entity_poly.pdbx_seq_one_letter_code
_entity_poly.pdbx_strand_id
1 'polypeptide(L)'
;MSAGADRATFNAALDAYKPVSDRHADFVMRWKEHPSKAELWLALSRAAAKHGLPVPEPADFIGVTLGCTMEAARLNDHSKSVRDDFDKIKREIVQVVEDADYPLNLWRDLERFETALRELDHSDYDMHAPAAGGRNDVHGSRNRRVFAQRLARYLREVCGEALIDQVAEMVDIVFATEAPTDPSLVRRWLGHPPGRVV
;
A
#
# COMPACT_ATOMS: atom_id res chain seq x y z
N MET A 1 -21.63 14.81 10.62
CA MET A 1 -21.40 13.97 11.83
C MET A 1 -20.50 14.73 12.79
N SER A 2 -20.73 14.67 14.10
CA SER A 2 -19.83 15.32 15.07
C SER A 2 -18.53 14.53 15.19
N ALA A 3 -17.38 15.20 15.35
CA ALA A 3 -16.07 14.55 15.45
C ALA A 3 -15.97 13.54 16.62
N GLY A 4 -16.80 13.71 17.66
CA GLY A 4 -16.88 12.77 18.78
C GLY A 4 -17.52 11.43 18.41
N ALA A 5 -18.57 11.44 17.59
CA ALA A 5 -19.22 10.21 17.12
C ALA A 5 -18.30 9.44 16.16
N ASP A 6 -17.60 10.15 15.27
CA ASP A 6 -16.67 9.56 14.32
C ASP A 6 -15.47 8.88 15.02
N ARG A 7 -14.94 9.51 16.08
CA ARG A 7 -13.90 8.92 16.94
C ARG A 7 -14.38 7.65 17.63
N ALA A 8 -15.59 7.65 18.19
CA ALA A 8 -16.14 6.49 18.90
C ALA A 8 -16.33 5.30 17.96
N THR A 9 -16.86 5.55 16.76
CA THR A 9 -17.04 4.53 15.72
C THR A 9 -15.70 3.90 15.31
N PHE A 10 -14.67 4.71 15.05
CA PHE A 10 -13.35 4.19 14.71
C PHE A 10 -12.73 3.38 15.85
N ASN A 11 -12.79 3.88 17.09
CA ASN A 11 -12.26 3.17 18.24
C ASN A 11 -12.95 1.81 18.44
N ALA A 12 -14.27 1.76 18.28
CA ALA A 12 -15.03 0.50 18.38
C ALA A 12 -14.60 -0.50 17.28
N ALA A 13 -14.38 -0.02 16.05
CA ALA A 13 -13.89 -0.86 14.96
C ALA A 13 -12.47 -1.38 15.23
N LEU A 14 -11.57 -0.52 15.74
CA LEU A 14 -10.22 -0.92 16.13
C LEU A 14 -10.25 -1.94 17.27
N ASP A 15 -11.13 -1.77 18.24
CA ASP A 15 -11.33 -2.71 19.36
C ASP A 15 -11.82 -4.08 18.89
N ALA A 16 -12.77 -4.10 17.96
CA ALA A 16 -13.33 -5.31 17.38
C ALA A 16 -12.44 -5.99 16.32
N TYR A 17 -11.41 -5.32 15.81
CA TYR A 17 -10.57 -5.83 14.73
C TYR A 17 -9.84 -7.11 15.17
N LYS A 18 -9.96 -8.18 14.35
CA LYS A 18 -9.29 -9.47 14.58
C LYS A 18 -8.00 -9.54 13.76
N PRO A 19 -6.81 -9.52 14.40
CA PRO A 19 -5.55 -9.66 13.69
C PRO A 19 -5.45 -11.02 13.00
N VAL A 20 -4.83 -11.05 11.81
CA VAL A 20 -4.59 -12.27 11.02
C VAL A 20 -3.19 -12.86 11.23
N SER A 21 -2.36 -12.22 12.07
CA SER A 21 -1.01 -12.67 12.44
C SER A 21 -0.58 -12.04 13.76
N ASP A 22 0.40 -12.65 14.45
CA ASP A 22 0.98 -12.12 15.69
C ASP A 22 1.54 -10.70 15.50
N ARG A 23 2.21 -10.47 14.36
CA ARG A 23 2.70 -9.14 13.99
C ARG A 23 1.58 -8.11 13.90
N HIS A 24 0.44 -8.46 13.29
CA HIS A 24 -0.72 -7.57 13.25
C HIS A 24 -1.30 -7.36 14.64
N ALA A 25 -1.29 -8.37 15.50
CA ALA A 25 -1.75 -8.24 16.88
C ALA A 25 -0.90 -7.21 17.64
N ASP A 26 0.42 -7.26 17.51
CA ASP A 26 1.34 -6.30 18.12
C ASP A 26 1.12 -4.86 17.62
N PHE A 27 0.85 -4.68 16.31
CA PHE A 27 0.52 -3.36 15.77
C PHE A 27 -0.81 -2.85 16.28
N VAL A 28 -1.84 -3.70 16.29
CA VAL A 28 -3.17 -3.33 16.78
C VAL A 28 -3.14 -2.96 18.26
N MET A 29 -2.39 -3.70 19.10
CA MET A 29 -2.22 -3.35 20.51
C MET A 29 -1.58 -1.98 20.68
N ARG A 30 -0.44 -1.72 20.00
CA ARG A 30 0.22 -0.41 20.05
C ARG A 30 -0.66 0.72 19.54
N TRP A 31 -1.43 0.47 18.48
CA TRP A 31 -2.39 1.46 17.97
C TRP A 31 -3.49 1.75 19.00
N LYS A 32 -4.05 0.73 19.66
CA LYS A 32 -5.07 0.91 20.70
C LYS A 32 -4.60 1.72 21.90
N GLU A 33 -3.32 1.57 22.26
CA GLU A 33 -2.69 2.25 23.40
C GLU A 33 -2.24 3.68 23.06
N HIS A 34 -2.09 4.02 21.78
CA HIS A 34 -1.59 5.34 21.39
C HIS A 34 -2.61 6.46 21.67
N PRO A 35 -2.21 7.60 22.27
CA PRO A 35 -3.11 8.72 22.57
C PRO A 35 -3.85 9.27 21.34
N SER A 36 -3.18 9.25 20.19
CA SER A 36 -3.69 9.80 18.93
C SER A 36 -4.30 8.75 18.00
N LYS A 37 -4.70 7.57 18.51
CA LYS A 37 -5.14 6.44 17.69
C LYS A 37 -6.21 6.76 16.64
N ALA A 38 -7.07 7.74 16.89
CA ALA A 38 -8.12 8.15 15.97
C ALA A 38 -7.76 9.39 15.10
N GLU A 39 -6.62 10.03 15.28
CA GLU A 39 -6.31 11.30 14.61
C GLU A 39 -6.15 11.14 13.09
N LEU A 40 -5.48 10.08 12.63
CA LEU A 40 -5.40 9.80 11.20
C LEU A 40 -6.78 9.56 10.59
N TRP A 41 -7.63 8.78 11.28
CA TRP A 41 -9.00 8.54 10.84
C TRP A 41 -9.78 9.86 10.71
N LEU A 42 -9.74 10.71 11.75
CA LEU A 42 -10.43 12.00 11.74
C LEU A 42 -9.88 12.97 10.68
N ALA A 43 -8.57 12.93 10.41
CA ALA A 43 -7.96 13.69 9.32
C ALA A 43 -8.45 13.18 7.95
N LEU A 44 -8.50 11.87 7.75
CA LEU A 44 -9.03 11.22 6.56
C LEU A 44 -10.48 11.61 6.31
N SER A 45 -11.38 11.41 7.30
CA SER A 45 -12.79 11.74 7.18
C SER A 45 -13.02 13.22 6.81
N ARG A 46 -12.24 14.13 7.42
CA ARG A 46 -12.30 15.57 7.12
C ARG A 46 -11.81 15.87 5.70
N ALA A 47 -10.70 15.27 5.28
CA ALA A 47 -10.16 15.45 3.93
C ALA A 47 -11.11 14.90 2.86
N ALA A 48 -11.64 13.69 3.05
CA ALA A 48 -12.61 13.09 2.14
C ALA A 48 -13.86 13.98 2.01
N ALA A 49 -14.41 14.47 3.14
CA ALA A 49 -15.54 15.40 3.13
C ALA A 49 -15.22 16.72 2.40
N LYS A 50 -14.02 17.28 2.63
CA LYS A 50 -13.54 18.50 1.95
C LYS A 50 -13.46 18.34 0.43
N HIS A 51 -13.07 17.16 -0.05
CA HIS A 51 -12.93 16.85 -1.48
C HIS A 51 -14.17 16.21 -2.10
N GLY A 52 -15.26 16.03 -1.34
CA GLY A 52 -16.48 15.40 -1.83
C GLY A 52 -16.33 13.90 -2.13
N LEU A 53 -15.35 13.24 -1.52
CA LEU A 53 -15.07 11.82 -1.67
C LEU A 53 -15.82 11.00 -0.60
N PRO A 54 -16.22 9.76 -0.91
CA PRO A 54 -16.81 8.86 0.07
C PRO A 54 -15.79 8.52 1.15
N VAL A 55 -16.21 8.63 2.42
CA VAL A 55 -15.38 8.17 3.54
C VAL A 55 -15.39 6.64 3.54
N PRO A 56 -14.22 5.97 3.54
CA PRO A 56 -14.15 4.50 3.61
C PRO A 56 -14.72 3.99 4.93
N GLU A 57 -15.03 2.71 5.03
CA GLU A 57 -15.40 2.10 6.31
C GLU A 57 -14.18 1.98 7.26
N PRO A 58 -14.34 2.16 8.59
CA PRO A 58 -13.24 2.05 9.54
C PRO A 58 -12.46 0.73 9.46
N ALA A 59 -13.18 -0.39 9.28
CA ALA A 59 -12.57 -1.72 9.21
C ALA A 59 -11.65 -1.87 7.98
N ASP A 60 -12.08 -1.35 6.83
CA ASP A 60 -11.28 -1.36 5.59
C ASP A 60 -10.03 -0.51 5.76
N PHE A 61 -10.18 0.68 6.35
CA PHE A 61 -9.06 1.57 6.65
C PHE A 61 -8.02 0.92 7.59
N ILE A 62 -8.46 0.22 8.65
CA ILE A 62 -7.57 -0.54 9.54
C ILE A 62 -6.86 -1.65 8.76
N GLY A 63 -7.60 -2.42 7.96
CA GLY A 63 -7.06 -3.51 7.14
C GLY A 63 -5.97 -3.04 6.18
N VAL A 64 -6.21 -1.95 5.44
CA VAL A 64 -5.24 -1.36 4.51
C VAL A 64 -4.01 -0.83 5.26
N THR A 65 -4.21 -0.16 6.40
CA THR A 65 -3.11 0.38 7.19
C THR A 65 -2.20 -0.74 7.71
N LEU A 66 -2.79 -1.84 8.19
CA LEU A 66 -2.02 -3.04 8.56
C LEU A 66 -1.34 -3.68 7.34
N GLY A 67 -2.00 -3.74 6.18
CA GLY A 67 -1.40 -4.20 4.93
C GLY A 67 -0.18 -3.38 4.50
N CYS A 68 -0.15 -2.09 4.80
CA CYS A 68 1.01 -1.23 4.54
C CYS A 68 2.25 -1.62 5.36
N THR A 69 2.09 -2.37 6.46
CA THR A 69 3.21 -2.81 7.34
C THR A 69 4.00 -4.00 6.78
N MET A 70 3.57 -4.54 5.63
CA MET A 70 4.27 -5.62 4.95
C MET A 70 5.71 -5.21 4.64
N GLU A 71 6.66 -6.11 4.94
CA GLU A 71 8.08 -5.81 4.81
C GLU A 71 8.49 -5.56 3.36
N ALA A 72 9.37 -4.59 3.17
CA ALA A 72 9.96 -4.29 1.88
C ALA A 72 10.61 -5.53 1.25
N ALA A 73 11.20 -6.43 2.04
CA ALA A 73 11.79 -7.68 1.54
C ALA A 73 10.73 -8.56 0.87
N ARG A 74 9.65 -8.90 1.58
CA ARG A 74 8.53 -9.69 1.01
C ARG A 74 7.91 -9.05 -0.22
N LEU A 75 7.85 -7.73 -0.25
CA LEU A 75 7.34 -6.98 -1.39
C LEU A 75 8.28 -7.07 -2.59
N ASN A 76 9.59 -6.95 -2.37
CA ASN A 76 10.55 -7.14 -3.45
C ASN A 76 10.58 -8.59 -3.93
N ASP A 77 10.42 -9.57 -3.04
CA ASP A 77 10.34 -10.98 -3.42
C ASP A 77 9.09 -11.25 -4.24
N HIS A 78 7.94 -10.70 -3.84
CA HIS A 78 6.72 -10.76 -4.63
C HIS A 78 6.88 -10.04 -5.98
N SER A 79 7.41 -8.81 -6.00
CA SER A 79 7.68 -8.06 -7.23
C SER A 79 8.69 -8.76 -8.15
N LYS A 80 9.66 -9.47 -7.58
CA LYS A 80 10.59 -10.30 -8.33
C LYS A 80 9.87 -11.51 -8.92
N SER A 81 9.03 -12.20 -8.14
CA SER A 81 8.22 -13.32 -8.63
C SER A 81 7.32 -12.89 -9.79
N VAL A 82 6.55 -11.81 -9.62
CA VAL A 82 5.66 -11.26 -10.64
C VAL A 82 6.44 -10.89 -11.91
N ARG A 83 7.62 -10.29 -11.77
CA ARG A 83 8.49 -9.98 -12.91
C ARG A 83 9.02 -11.24 -13.59
N ASP A 84 9.47 -12.22 -12.82
CA ASP A 84 9.98 -13.49 -13.34
C ASP A 84 8.85 -14.25 -14.08
N ASP A 85 7.62 -14.19 -13.57
CA ASP A 85 6.41 -14.75 -14.19
C ASP A 85 6.05 -14.01 -15.49
N PHE A 86 6.11 -12.68 -15.51
CA PHE A 86 5.93 -11.88 -16.72
C PHE A 86 7.00 -12.20 -17.78
N ASP A 87 8.28 -12.25 -17.39
CA ASP A 87 9.39 -12.57 -18.29
C ASP A 87 9.32 -14.02 -18.80
N LYS A 88 8.72 -14.93 -18.02
CA LYS A 88 8.40 -16.29 -18.46
C LYS A 88 7.29 -16.31 -19.50
N ILE A 89 6.13 -15.68 -19.22
CA ILE A 89 5.00 -15.62 -20.16
C ILE A 89 5.42 -14.96 -21.47
N LYS A 90 6.22 -13.89 -21.41
CA LYS A 90 6.77 -13.23 -22.60
C LYS A 90 7.58 -14.20 -23.46
N ARG A 91 8.47 -15.00 -22.86
CA ARG A 91 9.26 -16.00 -23.59
C ARG A 91 8.38 -17.09 -24.20
N GLU A 92 7.37 -17.55 -23.47
CA GLU A 92 6.43 -18.56 -23.97
C GLU A 92 5.59 -18.02 -25.13
N ILE A 93 5.13 -16.77 -25.09
CA ILE A 93 4.43 -16.12 -26.21
C ILE A 93 5.33 -16.02 -27.44
N VAL A 94 6.58 -15.60 -27.27
CA VAL A 94 7.55 -15.54 -28.38
C VAL A 94 7.72 -16.92 -29.02
N GLN A 95 7.90 -17.96 -28.20
CA GLN A 95 8.02 -19.33 -28.67
C GLN A 95 6.78 -19.78 -29.45
N VAL A 96 5.56 -19.50 -28.97
CA VAL A 96 4.31 -19.81 -29.69
C VAL A 96 4.25 -19.10 -31.04
N VAL A 97 4.66 -17.84 -31.09
CA VAL A 97 4.68 -17.06 -32.34
C VAL A 97 5.70 -17.64 -33.33
N GLU A 98 6.88 -18.06 -32.85
CA GLU A 98 7.92 -18.66 -33.67
C GLU A 98 7.55 -20.07 -34.18
N ASP A 99 6.87 -20.87 -33.35
CA ASP A 99 6.47 -22.25 -33.68
C ASP A 99 5.17 -22.33 -34.49
N ALA A 100 4.47 -21.21 -34.68
CA ALA A 100 3.18 -21.21 -35.36
C ALA A 100 3.32 -21.37 -36.88
N ASP A 101 3.08 -22.58 -37.37
CA ASP A 101 3.04 -22.88 -38.80
C ASP A 101 1.83 -22.26 -39.52
N TYR A 102 0.74 -21.95 -38.80
CA TYR A 102 -0.50 -21.42 -39.35
C TYR A 102 -1.20 -20.39 -38.43
N PRO A 103 -1.77 -19.29 -38.98
CA PRO A 103 -2.38 -18.22 -38.20
C PRO A 103 -3.53 -18.63 -37.26
N LEU A 104 -4.28 -19.68 -37.61
CA LEU A 104 -5.39 -20.20 -36.80
C LEU A 104 -4.91 -20.94 -35.55
N ASN A 105 -3.76 -21.62 -35.61
CA ASN A 105 -3.16 -22.28 -34.45
C ASN A 105 -2.55 -21.24 -33.51
N LEU A 106 -1.94 -20.20 -34.08
CA LEU A 106 -1.41 -19.06 -33.33
C LEU A 106 -2.47 -18.41 -32.43
N TRP A 107 -3.65 -18.13 -32.96
CA TRP A 107 -4.72 -17.49 -32.18
C TRP A 107 -5.16 -18.32 -30.99
N ARG A 108 -5.44 -19.61 -31.21
CA ARG A 108 -5.85 -20.53 -30.14
C ARG A 108 -4.76 -20.72 -29.08
N ASP A 109 -3.50 -20.76 -29.51
CA ASP A 109 -2.37 -20.96 -28.61
C ASP A 109 -2.00 -19.68 -27.84
N LEU A 110 -2.40 -18.50 -28.33
CA LEU A 110 -2.28 -17.23 -27.60
C LEU A 110 -3.38 -17.04 -26.55
N GLU A 111 -4.60 -17.54 -26.78
CA GLU A 111 -5.72 -17.44 -25.81
C GLU A 111 -5.39 -18.06 -24.45
N ARG A 112 -4.51 -19.08 -24.41
CA ARG A 112 -4.10 -19.74 -23.16
C ARG A 112 -3.38 -18.81 -22.18
N PHE A 113 -2.87 -17.66 -22.64
CA PHE A 113 -2.18 -16.69 -21.80
C PHE A 113 -3.10 -15.62 -21.20
N GLU A 114 -4.36 -15.51 -21.65
CA GLU A 114 -5.26 -14.42 -21.22
C GLU A 114 -5.46 -14.38 -19.70
N THR A 115 -5.71 -15.52 -19.06
CA THR A 115 -5.91 -15.59 -17.61
C THR A 115 -4.66 -15.17 -16.84
N ALA A 116 -3.49 -15.66 -17.24
CA ALA A 116 -2.23 -15.34 -16.58
C ALA A 116 -1.85 -13.87 -16.76
N LEU A 117 -2.10 -13.29 -17.94
CA LEU A 117 -1.91 -11.87 -18.20
C LEU A 117 -2.88 -11.00 -17.38
N ARG A 118 -4.13 -11.43 -17.24
CA ARG A 118 -5.13 -10.75 -16.40
C ARG A 118 -4.76 -10.80 -14.91
N GLU A 119 -4.25 -11.93 -14.43
CA GLU A 119 -3.75 -12.06 -13.06
C GLU A 119 -2.54 -11.16 -12.78
N LEU A 120 -1.64 -11.01 -13.75
CA LEU A 120 -0.52 -10.06 -13.67
C LEU A 120 -1.01 -8.60 -13.65
N ASP A 121 -2.00 -8.25 -14.47
CA ASP A 121 -2.61 -6.91 -14.49
C ASP A 121 -3.27 -6.55 -13.15
N HIS A 122 -3.86 -7.52 -12.45
CA HIS A 122 -4.48 -7.33 -11.14
C HIS A 122 -3.51 -7.36 -9.94
N SER A 123 -2.22 -7.61 -10.16
CA SER A 123 -1.27 -7.85 -9.05
C SER A 123 -0.82 -6.60 -8.27
N ASP A 124 -1.46 -5.44 -8.46
CA ASP A 124 -1.03 -4.13 -7.90
C ASP A 124 0.47 -3.81 -8.18
N TYR A 125 1.05 -4.51 -9.16
CA TYR A 125 2.44 -4.44 -9.56
C TYR A 125 2.66 -3.19 -10.41
N ASP A 126 3.27 -2.18 -9.81
CA ASP A 126 3.80 -1.05 -10.53
C ASP A 126 5.25 -1.37 -10.95
N MET A 127 5.43 -1.78 -12.22
CA MET A 127 6.74 -2.06 -12.82
C MET A 127 7.67 -0.84 -12.87
N HIS A 128 7.11 0.36 -12.69
CA HIS A 128 7.83 1.63 -12.67
C HIS A 128 8.02 2.18 -11.26
N ALA A 129 7.39 1.58 -10.24
CA ALA A 129 7.68 1.90 -8.86
C ALA A 129 9.16 1.56 -8.60
N PRO A 130 9.96 2.51 -8.10
CA PRO A 130 11.34 2.22 -7.75
C PRO A 130 11.32 1.05 -6.76
N ALA A 131 12.06 -0.02 -7.08
CA ALA A 131 12.30 -1.14 -6.17
C ALA A 131 12.57 -0.54 -4.80
N ALA A 132 11.83 -0.98 -3.77
CA ALA A 132 11.99 -0.46 -2.42
C ALA A 132 13.51 -0.44 -2.14
N GLY A 133 14.12 0.72 -1.91
CA GLY A 133 15.54 1.00 -2.25
C GLY A 133 16.62 0.00 -1.80
N GLY A 134 17.84 0.17 -2.34
CA GLY A 134 18.97 -0.77 -2.29
C GLY A 134 19.42 -1.33 -0.91
N ARG A 135 20.32 -2.32 -0.97
CA ARG A 135 20.72 -3.32 0.06
C ARG A 135 21.19 -2.83 1.44
N ASN A 136 21.22 -1.53 1.74
CA ASN A 136 21.76 -1.00 3.00
C ASN A 136 20.62 -0.50 3.91
N ASP A 137 19.91 -1.43 4.58
CA ASP A 137 18.89 -1.07 5.58
C ASP A 137 19.52 -0.95 6.96
N VAL A 138 19.90 0.27 7.32
CA VAL A 138 20.32 0.61 8.68
C VAL A 138 19.05 0.96 9.47
N HIS A 139 18.75 0.19 10.52
CA HIS A 139 17.68 0.41 11.50
C HIS A 139 16.23 0.48 10.96
N GLY A 140 15.86 -0.40 10.03
CA GLY A 140 14.46 -0.53 9.56
C GLY A 140 13.89 0.73 8.89
N SER A 141 14.77 1.63 8.46
CA SER A 141 14.40 2.87 7.76
C SER A 141 13.66 2.59 6.45
N ARG A 142 13.98 1.46 5.81
CA ARG A 142 13.33 1.01 4.57
C ARG A 142 11.87 0.65 4.77
N ASN A 143 11.55 -0.14 5.79
CA ASN A 143 10.17 -0.53 6.10
C ASN A 143 9.32 0.68 6.50
N ARG A 144 9.88 1.61 7.28
CA ARG A 144 9.23 2.90 7.62
C ARG A 144 8.91 3.72 6.38
N ARG A 145 9.88 3.86 5.47
CA ARG A 145 9.71 4.58 4.21
C ARG A 145 8.63 3.95 3.33
N VAL A 146 8.67 2.64 3.12
CA VAL A 146 7.71 1.91 2.28
C VAL A 146 6.31 1.99 2.87
N PHE A 147 6.17 1.81 4.19
CA PHE A 147 4.91 2.01 4.90
C PHE A 147 4.35 3.42 4.64
N ALA A 148 5.16 4.45 4.86
CA ALA A 148 4.75 5.85 4.66
C ALA A 148 4.32 6.12 3.22
N GLN A 149 5.06 5.59 2.22
CA GLN A 149 4.72 5.74 0.81
C GLN A 149 3.38 5.08 0.45
N ARG A 150 3.14 3.86 0.95
CA ARG A 150 1.90 3.12 0.68
C ARG A 150 0.70 3.76 1.33
N LEU A 151 0.83 4.14 2.60
CA LEU A 151 -0.24 4.81 3.33
C LEU A 151 -0.56 6.15 2.67
N ALA A 152 0.46 6.97 2.34
CA ALA A 152 0.24 8.24 1.67
C ALA A 152 -0.39 8.10 0.28
N ARG A 153 -0.06 7.03 -0.48
CA ARG A 153 -0.69 6.74 -1.77
C ARG A 153 -2.18 6.43 -1.58
N TYR A 154 -2.50 5.50 -0.69
CA TYR A 154 -3.88 5.16 -0.35
C TYR A 154 -4.67 6.40 0.09
N LEU A 155 -4.12 7.23 0.98
CA LEU A 155 -4.78 8.45 1.44
C LEU A 155 -5.07 9.44 0.29
N ARG A 156 -4.13 9.62 -0.65
CA ARG A 156 -4.39 10.44 -1.84
C ARG A 156 -5.55 9.91 -2.67
N GLU A 157 -5.66 8.59 -2.81
CA GLU A 157 -6.72 7.95 -3.59
C GLU A 157 -8.09 8.09 -2.91
N VAL A 158 -8.17 7.88 -1.59
CA VAL A 158 -9.46 7.85 -0.88
C VAL A 158 -9.91 9.20 -0.31
N CYS A 159 -8.99 10.11 -0.02
CA CYS A 159 -9.32 11.41 0.59
C CYS A 159 -8.66 12.61 -0.12
N GLY A 160 -7.96 12.40 -1.23
CA GLY A 160 -7.38 13.48 -2.04
C GLY A 160 -6.09 14.08 -1.48
N GLU A 161 -5.63 13.66 -0.30
CA GLU A 161 -4.48 14.23 0.41
C GLU A 161 -3.58 13.14 0.99
N ALA A 162 -2.26 13.40 1.08
CA ALA A 162 -1.32 12.45 1.66
C ALA A 162 -1.30 12.44 3.20
N LEU A 163 -1.86 13.48 3.84
CA LEU A 163 -1.91 13.67 5.30
C LEU A 163 -0.56 13.41 5.99
N ILE A 164 0.48 14.14 5.57
CA ILE A 164 1.89 13.92 5.93
C ILE A 164 2.10 13.79 7.44
N ASP A 165 1.51 14.70 8.22
CA ASP A 165 1.71 14.73 9.67
C ASP A 165 1.13 13.47 10.33
N GLN A 166 -0.05 13.03 9.87
CA GLN A 166 -0.69 11.81 10.35
C GLN A 166 0.01 10.53 9.85
N VAL A 167 0.60 10.56 8.66
CA VAL A 167 1.46 9.47 8.17
C VAL A 167 2.71 9.33 9.04
N ALA A 168 3.33 10.44 9.44
CA ALA A 168 4.49 10.43 10.34
C ALA A 168 4.12 9.82 11.70
N GLU A 169 2.97 10.22 12.25
CA GLU A 169 2.47 9.66 13.50
C GLU A 169 2.18 8.15 13.41
N MET A 170 1.58 7.69 12.31
CA MET A 170 1.38 6.26 12.10
C MET A 170 2.68 5.48 11.95
N VAL A 171 3.72 6.08 11.38
CA VAL A 171 5.06 5.48 11.36
C VAL A 171 5.54 5.24 12.78
N ASP A 172 5.36 6.18 13.71
CA ASP A 172 5.79 6.03 15.11
C ASP A 172 4.95 5.00 15.88
N ILE A 173 3.65 4.90 15.60
CA ILE A 173 2.78 3.86 16.17
C ILE A 173 3.24 2.46 15.72
N VAL A 174 3.50 2.31 14.43
CA VAL A 174 3.82 1.00 13.81
C VAL A 174 5.27 0.61 14.05
N PHE A 175 6.20 1.54 14.03
CA PHE A 175 7.62 1.29 14.21
C PHE A 175 8.06 2.02 15.48
N ALA A 176 8.38 1.25 16.53
CA ALA A 176 8.89 1.85 17.75
C ALA A 176 10.16 2.66 17.45
N THR A 177 10.08 3.98 17.61
CA THR A 177 11.17 4.93 17.40
C THR A 177 11.53 5.59 18.73
N GLU A 178 12.82 5.86 18.95
CA GLU A 178 13.28 6.60 20.13
C GLU A 178 12.90 8.09 20.07
N ALA A 179 12.68 8.61 18.86
CA ALA A 179 12.29 9.98 18.61
C ALA A 179 11.14 10.02 17.58
N PRO A 180 10.20 10.97 17.72
CA PRO A 180 9.11 11.16 16.76
C PRO A 180 9.63 11.34 15.32
N THR A 181 8.91 10.76 14.36
CA THR A 181 9.22 10.90 12.94
C THR A 181 8.90 12.32 12.48
N ASP A 182 9.91 13.04 11.99
CA ASP A 182 9.73 14.40 11.44
C ASP A 182 8.87 14.35 10.15
N PRO A 183 7.75 15.10 10.06
CA PRO A 183 6.96 15.21 8.84
C PRO A 183 7.77 15.62 7.60
N SER A 184 8.84 16.40 7.77
CA SER A 184 9.75 16.80 6.68
C SER A 184 10.52 15.61 6.11
N LEU A 185 10.81 14.60 6.93
CA LEU A 185 11.38 13.33 6.48
C LEU A 185 10.38 12.55 5.64
N VAL A 186 9.11 12.49 6.07
CA VAL A 186 8.03 11.87 5.29
C VAL A 186 7.86 12.58 3.93
N ARG A 187 7.84 13.92 3.89
CA ARG A 187 7.82 14.67 2.61
C ARG A 187 8.97 14.27 1.68
N ARG A 188 10.18 14.11 2.24
CA ARG A 188 11.36 13.67 1.49
C ARG A 188 11.21 12.24 0.95
N TRP A 189 10.61 11.35 1.74
CA TRP A 189 10.35 9.97 1.33
C TRP A 189 9.35 9.86 0.19
N LEU A 190 8.30 10.69 0.19
CA LEU A 190 7.28 10.70 -0.85
C LEU A 190 7.75 11.33 -2.16
N GLY A 191 8.84 12.12 -2.13
CA GLY A 191 9.30 12.89 -3.27
C GLY A 191 8.33 14.02 -3.63
N HIS A 192 8.68 14.83 -4.64
CA HIS A 192 7.72 15.75 -5.23
C HIS A 192 6.70 14.94 -6.04
N PRO A 193 5.39 15.23 -5.95
CA PRO A 193 4.43 14.59 -6.85
C PRO A 193 4.88 14.87 -8.29
N PRO A 194 4.89 13.87 -9.19
CA PRO A 194 5.01 14.17 -10.61
C PRO A 194 3.88 15.16 -10.93
N GLY A 195 4.24 16.29 -11.54
CA GLY A 195 3.28 17.34 -11.87
C GLY A 195 2.07 16.74 -12.57
N ARG A 196 0.88 17.27 -12.24
CA ARG A 196 -0.34 17.05 -13.02
C ARG A 196 0.04 17.14 -14.50
N VAL A 197 -0.02 16.01 -15.22
CA VAL A 197 -0.15 16.05 -16.67
C VAL A 197 -1.55 16.62 -16.89
N VAL A 198 -1.57 17.88 -17.33
CA VAL A 198 -2.76 18.58 -17.80
C VAL A 198 -3.18 17.99 -19.13
#